data_AF-A0A2E2B8E5-F1
#
_entry.id   AF-A0A2E2B8E5-F1
#
_cell.length_a   1.000
_cell.length_b   1.000
_cell.length_c   1.000
_cell.angle_alpha   90.00
_cell.angle_beta   90.00
_cell.angle_gamma   90.00
#
_symmetry.space_group_name_H-M   'P 1'
#
loop_
_entity.id
_entity.type
_entity.pdbx_description
1 polymer ?
#
loop_
_entity_poly.entity_id
_entity_poly.type
_entity_poly.pdbx_seq_one_letter_code
_entity_poly.pdbx_strand_id
1 'polypeptide(L)'
;MLKPKGQSIRHGYVLMEFMVGLSVVMFMLVLLLATLGKVRESQIIMASRRQAVYLAEAQLADMQLSGQTVVRSESTTMTLLDDQPDDQRYAWVRLTVTHDGQQASLVGLIRSEYVGVMP
;
A
#
# COMPACT_ATOMS: atom_id res chain seq x y z
N MET A 1 45.62 -24.86 55.61
CA MET A 1 45.30 -25.06 54.17
C MET A 1 44.06 -24.22 53.85
N LEU A 2 44.26 -22.96 53.44
CA LEU A 2 43.17 -22.00 53.20
C LEU A 2 42.57 -22.26 51.81
N LYS A 3 41.34 -22.78 51.77
CA LYS A 3 40.54 -22.91 50.55
C LYS A 3 40.18 -21.50 50.05
N PRO A 4 40.48 -21.10 48.80
CA PRO A 4 40.04 -19.81 48.30
C PRO A 4 38.52 -19.84 48.04
N LYS A 5 37.73 -19.47 49.06
CA LYS A 5 36.32 -19.06 48.92
C LYS A 5 36.28 -17.67 48.31
N GLY A 6 36.46 -17.57 46.99
CA GLY A 6 36.39 -16.27 46.31
C GLY A 6 36.16 -16.34 44.80
N GLN A 7 36.34 -17.51 44.18
CA GLN A 7 36.32 -17.62 42.72
C GLN A 7 34.90 -17.86 42.16
N SER A 8 34.00 -18.52 42.91
CA SER A 8 32.64 -18.85 42.45
C SER A 8 31.71 -17.63 42.31
N ILE A 9 31.86 -16.62 43.17
CA ILE A 9 30.99 -15.42 43.17
C ILE A 9 31.27 -14.55 41.93
N ARG A 10 32.55 -14.46 41.50
CA ARG A 10 32.93 -13.75 40.28
C ARG A 10 32.36 -14.38 39.02
N HIS A 11 32.33 -15.71 38.94
CA HIS A 11 31.78 -16.42 37.77
C HIS A 11 30.25 -16.28 37.67
N GLY A 12 29.54 -16.28 38.81
CA GLY A 12 28.10 -16.03 38.84
C GLY A 12 27.71 -14.62 38.39
N TYR A 13 28.53 -13.62 38.74
CA TYR A 13 28.31 -12.24 38.33
C TYR A 13 28.51 -12.04 36.82
N VAL A 14 29.59 -12.61 36.27
CA VAL A 14 29.86 -12.60 34.82
C VAL A 14 28.76 -13.32 34.05
N LEU A 15 28.26 -14.45 34.56
CA LEU A 15 27.16 -15.18 33.92
C LEU A 15 25.87 -14.36 33.91
N MET A 16 25.53 -13.68 35.01
CA MET A 16 24.36 -12.80 35.06
C MET A 16 24.48 -11.63 34.09
N GLU A 17 25.64 -10.99 34.02
CA GLU A 17 25.89 -9.88 33.09
C GLU A 17 25.76 -10.34 31.63
N PHE A 18 26.24 -11.55 31.32
CA PHE A 18 26.07 -12.16 30.00
C PHE A 18 24.61 -12.49 29.69
N MET A 19 23.84 -12.99 30.66
CA MET A 19 22.40 -13.24 30.46
C MET A 19 21.64 -11.95 30.20
N VAL A 20 21.91 -10.88 30.96
CA VAL A 20 21.26 -9.58 30.76
C VAL A 20 21.61 -9.01 29.38
N GLY A 21 22.89 -9.04 29.00
CA GLY A 21 23.34 -8.60 27.68
C GLY A 21 22.64 -9.38 26.56
N LEU A 22 22.57 -10.71 26.69
CA LEU A 22 21.90 -11.57 25.71
C LEU A 22 20.39 -11.28 25.65
N SER A 23 19.72 -11.04 26.78
CA SER A 23 18.30 -10.67 26.81
C SER A 23 18.02 -9.36 26.08
N VAL A 24 18.88 -8.34 26.23
CA VAL A 24 18.75 -7.07 25.51
C VAL A 24 18.92 -7.27 24.00
N VAL A 25 19.92 -8.04 23.58
CA VAL A 25 20.15 -8.35 22.16
C VAL A 25 18.95 -9.09 21.55
N MET A 26 18.43 -10.11 22.26
CA MET A 26 17.25 -10.85 21.81
C MET A 26 16.02 -9.95 21.72
N PHE A 27 15.82 -9.05 22.68
CA PHE A 27 14.72 -8.10 22.64
C PHE A 27 14.82 -7.15 21.44
N MET A 28 16.01 -6.62 21.15
CA MET A 28 16.24 -5.80 19.95
C MET A 28 15.99 -6.58 18.66
N LEU A 29 16.37 -7.86 18.60
CA LEU A 29 16.13 -8.72 17.45
C LEU A 29 14.63 -8.92 17.19
N VAL A 30 13.84 -9.16 18.24
CA VAL A 30 12.38 -9.30 18.14
C VAL A 30 11.74 -8.01 17.64
N LEU A 31 12.16 -6.85 18.15
CA LEU A 31 11.69 -5.55 17.67
C LEU A 31 12.03 -5.33 16.19
N LEU A 32 13.25 -5.66 15.77
CA LEU A 32 13.67 -5.58 14.37
C LEU A 32 12.81 -6.47 13.46
N LEU A 33 12.57 -7.72 13.85
CA LEU A 33 11.72 -8.63 13.08
C LEU A 33 10.26 -8.12 12.98
N ALA A 34 9.71 -7.61 14.08
CA ALA A 34 8.35 -7.06 14.10
C ALA A 34 8.22 -5.82 13.20
N THR A 35 9.20 -4.92 13.21
CA THR A 35 9.20 -3.73 12.36
C THR A 35 9.37 -4.08 10.88
N LEU A 36 10.26 -5.01 10.54
CA LEU A 36 10.44 -5.52 9.17
C LEU A 36 9.15 -6.12 8.59
N GLY A 37 8.39 -6.87 9.39
CA GLY A 37 7.10 -7.42 8.99
C GLY A 37 6.11 -6.34 8.56
N LYS A 38 5.95 -5.30 9.39
CA LYS A 38 5.06 -4.15 9.11
C LYS A 38 5.49 -3.36 7.87
N VAL A 39 6.80 -3.20 7.65
CA VAL A 39 7.33 -2.48 6.48
C VAL A 39 7.02 -3.24 5.19
N ARG A 40 7.19 -4.56 5.17
CA ARG A 40 6.87 -5.39 3.99
C ARG A 40 5.39 -5.32 3.63
N GLU A 41 4.51 -5.42 4.63
CA GLU A 41 3.07 -5.31 4.42
C GLU A 41 2.69 -3.93 3.85
N SER A 42 3.29 -2.86 4.39
CA SER A 42 3.08 -1.50 3.87
C SER A 42 3.57 -1.35 2.42
N GLN A 43 4.71 -1.94 2.06
CA GLN A 43 5.22 -1.91 0.68
C GLN A 43 4.28 -2.62 -0.30
N ILE A 44 3.73 -3.78 0.09
CA ILE A 44 2.78 -4.53 -0.73
C ILE A 44 1.49 -3.71 -0.93
N ILE A 45 0.96 -3.12 0.14
CA ILE A 45 -0.24 -2.27 0.07
C ILE A 45 0.01 -1.04 -0.83
N MET A 46 1.17 -0.39 -0.70
CA MET A 46 1.52 0.75 -1.54
C MET A 46 1.70 0.37 -3.01
N ALA A 47 2.32 -0.77 -3.30
CA ALA A 47 2.47 -1.27 -4.67
C ALA A 47 1.11 -1.56 -5.31
N SER A 48 0.22 -2.26 -4.59
CA SER A 48 -1.15 -2.53 -5.04
C SER A 48 -1.95 -1.26 -5.30
N ARG A 49 -1.86 -0.25 -4.41
CA ARG A 49 -2.50 1.06 -4.62
C ARG A 49 -1.96 1.78 -5.85
N ARG A 50 -0.63 1.77 -6.08
CA ARG A 50 -0.03 2.39 -7.27
C ARG A 50 -0.50 1.72 -8.55
N GLN A 51 -0.68 0.40 -8.52
CA GLN A 51 -1.22 -0.34 -9.66
C GLN A 51 -2.68 0.02 -9.92
N ALA A 52 -3.50 0.15 -8.88
CA ALA A 52 -4.89 0.61 -9.01
C ALA A 52 -4.97 2.04 -9.59
N VAL A 53 -4.09 2.95 -9.16
CA VAL A 53 -3.97 4.31 -9.73
C VAL A 53 -3.56 4.24 -11.20
N TYR A 54 -2.51 3.48 -11.53
CA TYR A 54 -2.03 3.36 -12.91
C TYR A 54 -3.11 2.82 -13.86
N LEU A 55 -3.88 1.82 -13.41
CA LEU A 55 -5.02 1.29 -14.18
C LEU A 55 -6.11 2.35 -14.40
N ALA A 56 -6.42 3.12 -13.35
CA ALA A 56 -7.39 4.21 -13.45
C ALA A 56 -6.89 5.34 -14.38
N GLU A 57 -5.62 5.71 -14.33
CA GLU A 57 -5.01 6.70 -15.22
C GLU A 57 -5.01 6.23 -16.66
N ALA A 58 -4.61 4.99 -16.93
CA ALA A 58 -4.61 4.42 -18.27
C ALA A 58 -6.02 4.41 -18.87
N GLN A 59 -7.02 3.96 -18.09
CA GLN A 59 -8.41 3.96 -18.53
C GLN A 59 -8.95 5.38 -18.77
N LEU A 60 -8.61 6.35 -17.92
CA LEU A 60 -8.99 7.75 -18.15
C LEU A 60 -8.34 8.32 -19.40
N ALA A 61 -7.06 8.03 -19.64
CA ALA A 61 -6.34 8.47 -20.83
C ALA A 61 -6.94 7.89 -22.12
N ASP A 62 -7.31 6.61 -22.10
CA ASP A 62 -7.98 5.96 -23.23
C ASP A 62 -9.35 6.59 -23.51
N MET A 63 -10.12 6.97 -22.47
CA MET A 63 -11.41 7.66 -22.59
C MET A 63 -11.30 9.14 -23.04
N GLN A 64 -10.10 9.70 -23.12
CA GLN A 64 -9.86 11.04 -23.67
C GLN A 64 -9.69 11.02 -25.19
N LEU A 65 -9.23 9.90 -25.74
CA LEU A 65 -9.07 9.69 -27.17
C LEU A 65 -10.40 9.25 -27.78
N SER A 66 -10.71 9.73 -28.98
CA SER A 66 -11.93 9.33 -29.66
C SER A 66 -11.75 8.01 -30.39
N GLY A 67 -12.81 7.20 -30.43
CA GLY A 67 -12.85 5.98 -31.25
C GLY A 67 -12.03 4.81 -30.71
N GLN A 68 -11.53 4.90 -29.46
CA GLN A 68 -10.94 3.74 -28.79
C GLN A 68 -12.01 2.88 -28.13
N THR A 69 -11.86 1.56 -28.25
CA THR A 69 -12.62 0.59 -27.47
C THR A 69 -12.02 0.50 -26.09
N VAL A 70 -12.61 1.21 -25.13
CA VAL A 70 -12.14 1.18 -23.73
C VAL A 70 -12.63 -0.11 -23.08
N VAL A 71 -11.71 -1.04 -22.82
CA VAL A 71 -11.99 -2.28 -22.10
C VAL A 71 -12.08 -1.96 -20.61
N ARG A 72 -13.31 -1.82 -20.11
CA ARG A 72 -13.55 -1.64 -18.67
C ARG A 72 -13.34 -2.97 -17.95
N SER A 73 -12.53 -2.95 -16.90
CA SER A 73 -12.42 -4.09 -15.98
C SER A 73 -13.68 -4.16 -15.11
N GLU A 74 -14.13 -5.36 -14.73
CA GLU A 74 -15.29 -5.55 -13.83
C GLU A 74 -15.14 -4.84 -12.49
N SER A 75 -13.90 -4.55 -12.08
CA SER A 75 -13.60 -3.83 -10.85
C SER A 75 -13.58 -2.31 -10.99
N THR A 76 -14.00 -1.79 -12.15
CA THR A 76 -14.02 -0.37 -12.48
C THR A 76 -15.44 0.17 -12.40
N THR A 77 -15.64 1.19 -11.57
CA THR A 77 -16.91 1.93 -11.46
C THR A 77 -16.70 3.36 -11.92
N MET A 78 -17.62 3.88 -12.72
CA MET A 78 -17.57 5.25 -13.22
C MET A 78 -18.80 5.99 -12.75
N THR A 79 -18.59 7.17 -12.18
CA THR A 79 -19.65 8.05 -11.68
C THR A 79 -19.52 9.41 -12.32
N LEU A 80 -20.64 9.92 -12.86
CA LEU A 80 -20.70 11.28 -13.39
C LEU A 80 -20.67 12.27 -12.21
N LEU A 81 -19.93 13.37 -12.35
CA LEU A 81 -19.92 14.43 -11.34
C LEU A 81 -21.06 15.43 -11.58
N ASP A 82 -21.53 16.09 -10.52
CA ASP A 82 -22.60 17.09 -10.65
C ASP A 82 -22.11 18.36 -11.40
N ASP A 83 -20.84 18.69 -11.23
CA ASP A 83 -20.17 19.80 -11.91
C ASP A 83 -19.63 19.33 -13.27
N GLN A 84 -20.24 19.82 -14.35
CA GLN A 84 -19.94 19.43 -15.72
C GLN A 84 -19.34 20.60 -16.50
N PRO A 85 -18.42 20.34 -17.44
CA PRO A 85 -17.86 21.39 -18.27
C PRO A 85 -18.93 21.97 -19.21
N ASP A 86 -18.76 23.23 -19.61
CA ASP A 86 -19.65 23.87 -20.60
C ASP A 86 -19.59 23.19 -21.98
N ASP A 87 -18.47 22.53 -22.30
CA ASP A 87 -18.29 21.81 -23.56
C ASP A 87 -18.92 20.40 -23.50
N GLN A 88 -20.05 20.24 -24.18
CA GLN A 88 -20.83 18.99 -24.25
C GLN A 88 -20.08 17.79 -24.85
N ARG A 89 -18.92 18.01 -25.48
CA ARG A 89 -18.06 16.92 -25.98
C ARG A 89 -17.33 16.19 -24.86
N TYR A 90 -17.26 16.81 -23.68
CA TYR A 90 -16.55 16.27 -22.54
C TYR A 90 -17.47 16.15 -21.32
N ALA A 91 -17.09 15.29 -20.39
CA ALA A 91 -17.76 15.12 -19.13
C ALA A 91 -16.75 14.88 -18.02
N TRP A 92 -17.00 15.48 -16.85
CA TRP A 92 -16.25 15.17 -15.65
C TRP A 92 -16.76 13.88 -15.04
N VAL A 93 -15.88 12.91 -14.89
CA VAL A 93 -16.20 11.63 -14.24
C VAL A 93 -15.23 11.34 -13.12
N ARG A 94 -15.74 10.64 -12.11
CA ARG A 94 -14.95 9.95 -11.10
C ARG A 94 -14.88 8.48 -11.46
N LEU A 95 -13.69 8.03 -11.82
CA LEU A 95 -13.37 6.65 -12.06
C LEU A 95 -12.82 6.03 -10.77
N THR A 96 -13.38 4.90 -10.37
CA THR A 96 -12.97 4.20 -9.17
C THR A 96 -12.64 2.75 -9.51
N VAL A 97 -11.37 2.40 -9.37
CA VAL A 97 -10.83 1.08 -9.69
C VAL A 97 -10.52 0.35 -8.39
N THR A 98 -10.99 -0.90 -8.30
CA THR A 98 -10.64 -1.81 -7.22
C THR A 98 -9.66 -2.87 -7.73
N HIS A 99 -8.53 -3.05 -7.06
CA HIS A 99 -7.53 -4.06 -7.40
C HIS A 99 -7.00 -4.69 -6.11
N ASP A 100 -7.08 -6.01 -5.99
CA ASP A 100 -6.65 -6.77 -4.81
C ASP A 100 -7.17 -6.22 -3.47
N GLY A 101 -8.43 -5.80 -3.44
CA GLY A 101 -9.08 -5.21 -2.27
C GLY A 101 -8.64 -3.78 -1.93
N GLN A 102 -7.76 -3.18 -2.71
CA GLN A 102 -7.41 -1.75 -2.63
C GLN A 102 -8.23 -0.96 -3.66
N GLN A 103 -8.67 0.23 -3.27
CA GLN A 103 -9.47 1.11 -4.11
C GLN A 103 -8.70 2.39 -4.41
N ALA A 104 -8.69 2.80 -5.68
CA ALA A 104 -8.19 4.09 -6.11
C ALA A 104 -9.30 4.84 -6.86
N SER A 105 -9.44 6.14 -6.58
CA SER A 105 -10.42 7.00 -7.22
C SER A 105 -9.71 8.19 -7.85
N LEU A 106 -9.98 8.42 -9.13
CA LEU A 106 -9.44 9.54 -9.90
C LEU A 106 -10.59 10.29 -10.56
N VAL A 107 -10.44 11.61 -10.61
CA VAL A 107 -11.35 12.49 -11.34
C VAL A 107 -10.66 12.89 -12.64
N GLY A 108 -11.35 12.70 -13.76
CA GLY A 108 -10.81 13.00 -15.07
C GLY A 108 -11.88 13.54 -16.00
N LEU A 109 -11.44 14.35 -16.94
CA LEU A 109 -12.24 14.80 -18.06
C LEU A 109 -12.18 13.71 -19.13
N ILE A 110 -13.33 13.18 -19.52
CA ILE A 110 -13.44 12.19 -20.59
C ILE A 110 -14.35 12.70 -21.70
N ARG A 111 -14.36 12.04 -22.85
CA ARG A 111 -15.34 12.34 -23.89
C ARG A 111 -16.72 11.85 -23.49
N SER A 112 -17.75 12.65 -23.75
CA SER A 112 -19.14 12.34 -23.38
C SER A 112 -19.68 11.09 -24.10
N GLU A 113 -19.08 10.69 -25.22
CA GLU A 113 -19.37 9.44 -25.94
C GLU A 113 -19.20 8.19 -25.05
N TYR A 114 -18.31 8.23 -24.06
CA TYR A 114 -18.07 7.13 -23.12
C TYR A 114 -19.02 7.12 -21.92
N VAL A 115 -19.71 8.23 -21.63
CA VAL A 115 -20.73 8.32 -20.58
C VAL A 115 -22.05 7.68 -21.06
N GLY A 116 -22.36 7.80 -22.36
CA GLY A 116 -23.57 7.22 -22.97
C GLY A 116 -23.57 5.69 -23.11
N VAL A 117 -22.44 5.02 -22.80
CA VAL A 117 -22.34 3.56 -22.70
C VAL A 117 -22.62 3.08 -21.27
N MET A 118 -23.64 3.67 -20.64
CA MET A 118 -24.26 3.12 -19.43
C MET A 118 -25.39 2.19 -19.88
N PRO A 119 -25.37 0.90 -19.52
CA PRO A 119 -26.53 0.02 -19.70
C PRO A 119 -27.73 0.50 -18.88
#